data_AF-A0A957R4C8-F1
#
_entry.id   AF-A0A957R4C8-F1
#
_cell.length_a   1.000
_cell.length_b   1.000
_cell.length_c   1.000
_cell.angle_alpha   90.00
_cell.angle_beta   90.00
_cell.angle_gamma   90.00
#
_symmetry.space_group_name_H-M   'P 1'
#
loop_
_entity.id
_entity.type
_entity.pdbx_description
1 polymer ?
#
loop_
_entity_poly.entity_id
_entity_poly.type
_entity_poly.pdbx_seq_one_letter_code
_entity_poly.pdbx_strand_id
1 'polypeptide(L)'
;MKQLLSFKARWLTLLISLILLILYLFSQANFFEATSKTTAGAISECIIVSDPTSAWYSSILFDKAVLNQVQAGQEISTSIRGGYGVQGGRLQICDNSITRIPSDGYKLGSLRVIELYIDERPLQSQQCTDPCAFTFTLSADLTSGNHHLTIRSKTTANDLLSEHDFAFTLNPPLKIAHPTTTP
;
A
#
# COMPACT_ATOMS: atom_id res chain seq x y z
N MET A 1 48.61 16.86 55.29
CA MET A 1 47.30 16.21 55.55
C MET A 1 46.23 16.42 54.45
N LYS A 2 46.18 17.54 53.72
CA LYS A 2 45.14 17.78 52.67
C LYS A 2 45.22 16.86 51.43
N GLN A 3 46.39 16.33 51.06
CA GLN A 3 46.54 15.48 49.86
C GLN A 3 46.07 14.02 50.05
N LEU A 4 46.04 13.50 51.28
CA LEU A 4 45.55 12.14 51.54
C LEU A 4 44.02 12.03 51.45
N LEU A 5 43.32 13.14 51.71
CA LEU A 5 41.86 13.25 51.64
C LEU A 5 41.35 13.25 50.19
N SER A 6 42.08 13.87 49.25
CA SER A 6 41.66 13.89 47.83
C SER A 6 41.85 12.53 47.14
N PHE A 7 42.82 11.74 47.58
CA PHE A 7 43.05 10.39 47.05
C PHE A 7 41.93 9.43 47.47
N LYS A 8 41.53 9.45 48.75
CA LYS A 8 40.40 8.64 49.23
C LYS A 8 39.07 9.06 48.60
N ALA A 9 38.86 10.36 48.38
CA ALA A 9 37.65 10.87 47.73
C ALA A 9 37.54 10.40 46.26
N ARG A 10 38.65 10.41 45.51
CA ARG A 10 38.68 9.94 44.11
C ARG A 10 38.47 8.43 43.97
N TRP A 11 39.01 7.66 44.91
CA TRP A 11 38.78 6.21 44.97
C TRP A 11 37.31 5.89 45.27
N LEU A 12 36.68 6.64 46.17
CA LEU A 12 35.26 6.46 46.48
C LEU A 12 34.37 6.76 45.26
N THR A 13 34.70 7.78 44.46
CA THR A 13 33.93 8.12 43.25
C THR A 13 34.03 7.03 42.19
N LEU A 14 35.24 6.49 41.96
CA LEU A 14 35.45 5.38 41.03
C LEU A 14 34.69 4.11 41.46
N LEU A 15 34.67 3.83 42.76
CA LEU A 15 33.96 2.67 43.31
C LEU A 15 32.45 2.79 43.14
N ILE A 16 31.89 3.99 43.36
CA ILE A 16 30.46 4.26 43.14
C ILE A 16 30.11 4.14 41.65
N SER A 17 30.91 4.71 40.75
CA SER A 17 30.68 4.59 39.30
C SER A 17 30.74 3.13 38.82
N LEU A 18 31.65 2.33 39.36
CA LEU A 18 31.75 0.91 39.03
C LEU A 18 30.52 0.13 39.52
N ILE A 19 30.05 0.40 40.75
CA ILE A 19 28.83 -0.23 41.30
C ILE A 19 27.61 0.13 40.45
N LEU A 20 27.46 1.39 40.05
CA LEU A 20 26.35 1.82 39.19
C LEU A 20 26.39 1.15 37.81
N LEU A 21 27.58 0.99 37.23
CA LEU A 21 27.74 0.27 35.96
C LEU A 21 27.37 -1.22 36.10
N ILE A 22 27.78 -1.87 37.18
CA ILE A 22 27.42 -3.28 37.46
C ILE A 22 25.91 -3.43 37.65
N LEU A 23 25.28 -2.54 38.42
CA LEU A 23 23.82 -2.54 38.61
C LEU A 23 23.06 -2.31 37.30
N TYR A 24 23.57 -1.43 36.43
CA TYR A 24 23.00 -1.21 35.09
C TYR A 24 23.13 -2.46 34.21
N LEU A 25 24.28 -3.15 34.24
CA LEU A 25 24.48 -4.39 33.50
C LEU A 25 23.60 -5.54 34.03
N PHE A 26 23.41 -5.65 35.35
CA PHE A 26 22.47 -6.60 35.95
C PHE A 26 21.01 -6.29 35.59
N SER A 27 20.62 -5.02 35.51
CA SER A 27 19.30 -4.61 35.03
C SER A 27 19.03 -5.07 33.60
N GLN A 28 20.03 -4.99 32.72
CA GLN A 28 19.90 -5.44 31.32
C GLN A 28 19.83 -6.97 31.23
N ALA A 29 20.59 -7.69 32.06
CA ALA A 29 20.54 -9.16 32.13
C ALA A 29 19.18 -9.67 32.63
N ASN A 30 18.61 -9.03 33.66
CA ASN A 30 17.28 -9.37 34.17
C ASN A 30 16.17 -9.02 33.16
N PHE A 31 16.38 -8.04 32.28
CA PHE A 31 15.43 -7.75 31.19
C PHE A 31 15.41 -8.86 30.14
N PHE A 32 16.56 -9.49 29.86
CA PHE A 32 16.63 -10.65 28.97
C PHE A 32 16.06 -11.92 29.62
N GLU A 33 16.25 -12.11 30.92
CA GLU A 33 15.76 -13.30 31.63
C GLU A 33 14.25 -13.24 31.95
N ALA A 34 13.67 -12.05 32.06
CA ALA A 34 12.22 -11.86 32.17
C ALA A 34 11.46 -12.20 30.87
N THR A 35 12.16 -12.28 29.73
CA THR A 35 11.58 -12.71 28.45
C THR A 35 11.86 -14.17 28.08
N SER A 36 12.62 -14.93 28.89
CA SER A 36 12.97 -16.32 28.56
C SER A 36 12.40 -17.38 29.51
N LYS A 37 11.59 -17.00 30.50
CA LYS A 37 10.76 -17.95 31.25
C LYS A 37 9.35 -17.98 30.69
N THR A 38 9.22 -18.42 29.45
CA THR A 38 8.02 -19.14 29.03
C THR A 38 7.95 -20.39 29.88
N THR A 39 6.99 -20.39 30.79
CA THR A 39 6.48 -21.53 31.54
C THR A 39 6.51 -22.77 30.67
N ALA A 40 7.26 -23.78 31.10
CA ALA A 40 7.09 -25.17 30.67
C ALA A 40 5.73 -25.65 31.19
N GLY A 41 4.66 -25.14 30.58
CA GLY A 41 3.31 -25.67 30.62
C GLY A 41 3.04 -26.15 29.21
N ALA A 42 2.78 -27.45 29.07
CA ALA A 42 2.36 -28.05 27.82
C ALA A 42 1.01 -27.46 27.39
N ILE A 43 1.06 -26.34 26.69
CA ILE A 43 0.03 -25.88 25.79
C ILE A 43 0.69 -25.87 24.43
N SER A 44 0.30 -26.84 23.60
CA SER A 44 0.52 -26.86 22.16
C SER A 44 -0.28 -25.70 21.53
N GLU A 45 0.05 -24.48 21.95
CA GLU A 45 -0.63 -23.28 21.49
C GLU A 45 0.12 -22.78 20.27
N CYS A 46 -0.36 -23.25 19.13
CA CYS A 46 -0.01 -22.67 17.86
C CYS A 46 -0.42 -21.19 17.88
N ILE A 47 0.53 -20.29 17.68
CA ILE A 47 0.23 -18.88 17.46
C ILE A 47 0.03 -18.64 15.97
N ILE A 48 -0.95 -17.81 15.62
CA ILE A 48 -1.21 -17.42 14.23
C ILE A 48 -0.88 -15.95 14.04
N VAL A 49 0.19 -15.66 13.32
CA VAL A 49 0.66 -14.29 13.02
C VAL A 49 0.50 -13.97 11.54
N SER A 50 0.44 -12.67 11.22
CA SER A 50 0.51 -12.21 9.83
C SER A 50 1.88 -12.54 9.25
N ASP A 51 1.94 -13.07 8.03
CA ASP A 51 3.23 -13.31 7.36
C ASP A 51 3.85 -11.95 6.93
N PRO A 52 5.05 -11.60 7.41
CA PRO A 52 5.68 -10.31 7.10
C PRO A 52 6.19 -10.21 5.66
N THR A 53 6.27 -11.33 4.93
CA THR A 53 6.63 -11.36 3.49
C THR A 53 5.43 -11.07 2.58
N SER A 54 4.26 -10.87 3.17
CA SER A 54 3.03 -10.51 2.48
C SER A 54 3.06 -9.06 2.03
N ALA A 55 3.70 -8.81 0.89
CA ALA A 55 3.57 -7.53 0.22
C ALA A 55 2.15 -7.37 -0.34
N TRP A 56 1.51 -6.26 0.00
CA TRP A 56 0.30 -5.79 -0.65
C TRP A 56 0.74 -5.12 -1.95
N TYR A 57 0.69 -5.84 -3.06
CA TYR A 57 0.78 -5.19 -4.36
C TYR A 57 -0.66 -4.92 -4.82
N SER A 58 -1.12 -3.69 -4.59
CA SER A 58 -2.25 -3.14 -5.33
C SER A 58 -1.67 -2.23 -6.42
N SER A 59 -1.81 -2.63 -7.67
CA SER A 59 -1.38 -1.81 -8.80
C SER A 59 -2.52 -1.63 -9.79
N ILE A 60 -2.65 -0.38 -10.24
CA ILE A 60 -3.47 -0.02 -11.40
C ILE A 60 -2.48 0.26 -12.52
N LEU A 61 -2.48 -0.62 -13.52
CA LEU A 61 -1.70 -0.46 -14.74
C LEU A 61 -2.66 -0.03 -15.84
N PHE A 62 -2.49 1.20 -16.31
CA PHE A 62 -3.31 1.82 -17.33
C PHE A 62 -2.41 2.41 -18.40
N ASP A 63 -2.74 2.18 -19.66
CA ASP A 63 -2.01 2.76 -20.79
C ASP A 63 -2.40 4.24 -20.95
N LYS A 64 -1.59 5.12 -20.35
CA LYS A 64 -1.79 6.57 -20.42
C LYS A 64 -1.72 7.10 -21.85
N ALA A 65 -1.07 6.41 -22.80
CA ALA A 65 -1.00 6.88 -24.18
C ALA A 65 -2.38 7.03 -24.82
N VAL A 66 -3.35 6.24 -24.36
CA VAL A 66 -4.76 6.32 -24.79
C VAL A 66 -5.37 7.70 -24.50
N LEU A 67 -4.88 8.44 -23.50
CA LEU A 67 -5.38 9.78 -23.15
C LEU A 67 -4.73 10.94 -23.92
N ASN A 68 -3.69 10.70 -24.73
CA ASN A 68 -2.94 11.78 -25.39
C ASN A 68 -3.65 12.38 -26.60
N GLN A 69 -4.70 11.75 -27.12
CA GLN A 69 -5.36 12.15 -28.38
C GLN A 69 -6.90 12.12 -28.29
N VAL A 70 -7.45 12.24 -27.08
CA VAL A 70 -8.89 12.10 -26.87
C VAL A 70 -9.62 13.41 -27.14
N GLN A 71 -10.80 13.30 -27.75
CA GLN A 71 -11.74 14.39 -27.94
C GLN A 71 -13.00 14.17 -27.09
N ALA A 72 -13.69 15.24 -26.75
CA ALA A 72 -15.01 15.14 -26.14
C ALA A 72 -15.96 14.36 -27.07
N GLY A 73 -16.76 13.45 -26.51
CA GLY A 73 -17.65 12.56 -27.27
C GLY A 73 -16.97 11.35 -27.93
N GLN A 74 -15.64 11.22 -27.82
CA GLN A 74 -14.92 10.07 -28.36
C GLN A 74 -15.07 8.85 -27.45
N GLU A 75 -15.36 7.70 -28.06
CA GLU A 75 -15.28 6.39 -27.40
C GLU A 75 -13.81 5.95 -27.28
N ILE A 76 -13.45 5.50 -26.09
CA ILE A 76 -12.11 5.08 -25.72
C ILE A 76 -12.18 3.63 -25.26
N SER A 77 -11.42 2.76 -25.92
CA SER A 77 -11.25 1.36 -25.52
C SER A 77 -9.86 1.14 -24.91
N THR A 78 -9.81 0.53 -23.74
CA THR A 78 -8.58 0.29 -22.98
C THR A 78 -8.68 -0.96 -22.12
N SER A 79 -7.58 -1.35 -21.51
CA SER A 79 -7.54 -2.42 -20.52
C SER A 79 -6.82 -1.95 -19.27
N ILE A 80 -7.52 -2.05 -18.14
CA ILE A 80 -6.96 -1.80 -16.82
C ILE A 80 -6.43 -3.13 -16.30
N ARG A 81 -5.13 -3.15 -16.07
CA ARG A 81 -4.41 -4.32 -15.57
C ARG A 81 -3.89 -4.08 -14.16
N GLY A 82 -3.28 -5.11 -13.61
CA GLY A 82 -2.74 -5.06 -12.26
C GLY A 82 -3.77 -5.60 -11.29
N GLY A 83 -3.30 -6.32 -10.29
CA GLY A 83 -4.15 -7.01 -9.34
C GLY A 83 -4.04 -6.39 -7.95
N TYR A 84 -4.94 -6.87 -7.11
CA TYR A 84 -4.70 -6.98 -5.70
C TYR A 84 -4.22 -8.41 -5.46
N GLY A 85 -3.02 -8.55 -4.91
CA GLY A 85 -2.52 -9.81 -4.40
C GLY A 85 -2.21 -9.66 -2.94
N VAL A 86 -2.90 -10.41 -2.09
CA VAL A 86 -2.25 -10.87 -0.86
C VAL A 86 -1.25 -11.93 -1.27
N GLN A 87 0.05 -11.67 -1.12
CA GLN A 87 0.96 -12.76 -0.74
C GLN A 87 0.85 -13.02 0.78
N GLY A 88 -0.37 -12.93 1.29
CA GLY A 88 -0.87 -12.80 2.66
C GLY A 88 -1.14 -14.11 3.35
N GLY A 89 -0.17 -15.03 3.41
CA GLY A 89 -0.35 -16.16 4.31
C GLY A 89 -0.52 -15.68 5.76
N ARG A 90 -1.22 -16.44 6.59
CA ARG A 90 -0.97 -16.40 8.03
C ARG A 90 0.10 -17.45 8.32
N LEU A 91 1.04 -17.17 9.20
CA LEU A 91 1.96 -18.19 9.68
C LEU A 91 1.35 -18.79 10.94
N GLN A 92 1.14 -20.10 10.91
CA GLN A 92 0.89 -20.89 12.10
C GLN A 92 2.23 -21.38 12.61
N ILE A 93 2.62 -20.89 13.78
CA ILE A 93 3.86 -21.26 14.45
C ILE A 93 3.47 -22.17 15.61
N CYS A 94 3.77 -23.46 15.50
CA CYS A 94 3.56 -24.45 16.54
C CYS A 94 4.92 -25.05 16.90
N ASP A 95 5.32 -25.03 18.17
CA ASP A 95 6.59 -25.58 18.67
C ASP A 95 7.78 -25.27 17.73
N ASN A 96 8.18 -26.24 16.90
CA ASN A 96 9.31 -26.16 15.97
C ASN A 96 8.91 -26.13 14.48
N SER A 97 7.64 -25.86 14.18
CA SER A 97 7.11 -25.85 12.82
C SER A 97 6.46 -24.50 12.49
N ILE A 98 6.70 -24.04 11.27
CA ILE A 98 6.04 -22.87 10.71
C ILE A 98 5.28 -23.36 9.47
N THR A 99 3.95 -23.31 9.53
CA THR A 99 3.10 -23.63 8.39
C THR A 99 2.48 -22.35 7.84
N ARG A 100 2.64 -22.12 6.54
CA ARG A 100 1.93 -21.04 5.87
C ARG A 100 0.49 -21.47 5.64
N ILE A 101 -0.43 -20.88 6.40
CA ILE A 101 -1.86 -20.94 6.13
C ILE A 101 -2.13 -19.97 4.98
N PRO A 102 -2.51 -20.42 3.78
CA PRO A 102 -3.00 -19.51 2.76
C PRO A 102 -4.23 -18.80 3.34
N SER A 103 -4.22 -17.46 3.36
CA SER A 103 -5.48 -16.76 3.62
C SER A 103 -6.39 -16.95 2.41
N ASP A 104 -7.70 -16.93 2.63
CA ASP A 104 -8.71 -16.82 1.56
C ASP A 104 -8.66 -15.46 0.85
N GLY A 105 -7.63 -14.64 1.13
CA GLY A 105 -7.54 -13.29 0.61
C GLY A 105 -7.42 -13.27 -0.92
N TYR A 106 -8.01 -12.22 -1.47
CA TYR A 106 -8.20 -12.02 -2.90
C TYR A 106 -6.90 -12.21 -3.69
N LYS A 107 -6.95 -13.11 -4.68
CA LYS A 107 -5.82 -13.47 -5.53
C LYS A 107 -5.73 -12.48 -6.69
N LEU A 108 -4.53 -12.32 -7.26
CA LEU A 108 -4.40 -11.76 -8.62
C LEU A 108 -5.35 -12.51 -9.56
N GLY A 109 -6.20 -11.77 -10.29
CA GLY A 109 -7.26 -12.34 -11.14
C GLY A 109 -8.61 -12.56 -10.46
N SER A 110 -8.76 -12.30 -9.14
CA SER A 110 -10.05 -12.30 -8.48
C SER A 110 -10.97 -11.19 -8.99
N LEU A 111 -12.27 -11.44 -8.90
CA LEU A 111 -13.30 -10.47 -9.23
C LEU A 111 -13.15 -9.21 -8.35
N ARG A 112 -13.17 -8.05 -8.98
CA ARG A 112 -13.06 -6.73 -8.34
C ARG A 112 -14.03 -5.75 -8.97
N VAL A 113 -14.28 -4.64 -8.29
CA VAL A 113 -15.01 -3.49 -8.86
C VAL A 113 -13.99 -2.46 -9.30
N ILE A 114 -14.03 -2.04 -10.57
CA ILE A 114 -13.27 -0.91 -11.08
C ILE A 114 -14.23 0.25 -11.35
N GLU A 115 -13.90 1.42 -10.83
CA GLU A 115 -14.64 2.66 -11.04
C GLU A 115 -13.76 3.69 -11.73
N LEU A 116 -14.33 4.37 -12.72
CA LEU A 116 -13.72 5.47 -13.46
C LEU A 116 -14.43 6.76 -13.08
N TYR A 117 -13.65 7.81 -12.86
CA TYR A 117 -14.13 9.16 -12.62
C TYR A 117 -13.39 10.14 -13.51
N ILE A 118 -14.10 11.16 -13.98
CA ILE A 118 -13.51 12.33 -14.65
C ILE A 118 -13.77 13.55 -13.78
N ASP A 119 -12.71 14.21 -13.32
CA ASP A 119 -12.79 15.36 -12.40
C ASP A 119 -13.74 15.10 -11.22
N GLU A 120 -13.54 13.97 -10.54
CA GLU A 120 -14.39 13.45 -9.44
C GLU A 120 -15.84 13.11 -9.79
N ARG A 121 -16.24 13.21 -11.06
CA ARG A 121 -17.58 12.79 -11.53
C ARG A 121 -17.56 11.33 -11.97
N PRO A 122 -18.51 10.50 -11.52
CA PRO A 122 -18.54 9.09 -11.88
C PRO A 122 -18.78 8.95 -13.39
N LEU A 123 -17.93 8.16 -14.04
CA LEU A 123 -18.02 7.86 -15.47
C LEU A 123 -18.59 6.46 -15.70
N GLN A 124 -17.98 5.45 -15.09
CA GLN A 124 -18.37 4.06 -15.27
C GLN A 124 -17.92 3.22 -14.07
N SER A 125 -18.65 2.16 -13.77
CA SER A 125 -18.27 1.13 -12.80
C SER A 125 -18.51 -0.24 -13.40
N GLN A 126 -17.59 -1.17 -13.19
CA GLN A 126 -17.69 -2.53 -13.70
C GLN A 126 -17.05 -3.53 -12.74
N GLN A 127 -17.70 -4.70 -12.60
CA GLN A 127 -17.08 -5.86 -11.99
C GLN A 127 -16.35 -6.71 -13.03
N CYS A 128 -15.09 -7.05 -12.76
CA CYS A 128 -14.26 -7.80 -13.69
C CYS A 128 -13.09 -8.50 -13.01
N THR A 129 -12.56 -9.53 -13.68
CA THR A 129 -11.28 -10.15 -13.36
C THR A 129 -10.15 -9.44 -14.11
N ASP A 130 -8.91 -9.62 -13.68
CA ASP A 130 -7.73 -9.08 -14.40
C ASP A 130 -7.42 -9.93 -15.66
N PRO A 131 -7.10 -9.34 -16.82
CA PRO A 131 -7.18 -7.91 -17.16
C PRO A 131 -8.62 -7.45 -17.37
N CYS A 132 -8.94 -6.22 -16.94
CA CYS A 132 -10.26 -5.67 -17.09
C CYS A 132 -10.38 -4.82 -18.35
N ALA A 133 -11.14 -5.28 -19.34
CA ALA A 133 -11.43 -4.50 -20.54
C ALA A 133 -12.49 -3.44 -20.25
N PHE A 134 -12.25 -2.22 -20.73
CA PHE A 134 -13.14 -1.07 -20.59
C PHE A 134 -13.33 -0.38 -21.93
N THR A 135 -14.57 0.03 -22.18
CA THR A 135 -14.92 0.98 -23.23
C THR A 135 -15.77 2.06 -22.58
N PHE A 136 -15.31 3.31 -22.65
CA PHE A 136 -16.00 4.46 -22.07
C PHE A 136 -15.96 5.66 -23.04
N THR A 137 -16.92 6.57 -22.90
CA THR A 137 -17.02 7.76 -23.73
C THR A 137 -16.87 9.00 -22.86
N LEU A 138 -15.95 9.90 -23.22
CA LEU A 138 -15.87 11.21 -22.57
C LEU A 138 -17.12 12.02 -22.95
N SER A 139 -17.74 12.70 -21.99
CA SER A 139 -18.91 13.53 -22.27
C SER A 139 -18.61 14.53 -23.40
N ALA A 140 -19.55 14.73 -24.32
CA ALA A 140 -19.44 15.75 -25.36
C ALA A 140 -19.42 17.18 -24.77
N ASP A 141 -19.94 17.35 -23.56
CA ASP A 141 -19.98 18.62 -22.84
C ASP A 141 -18.70 18.89 -22.02
N LEU A 142 -17.71 17.98 -22.07
CA LEU A 142 -16.44 18.21 -21.38
C LEU A 142 -15.71 19.38 -22.06
N THR A 143 -15.42 20.43 -21.30
CA THR A 143 -14.75 21.63 -21.81
C THR A 143 -13.34 21.30 -22.29
N SER A 144 -12.79 22.07 -23.24
CA SER A 144 -11.36 21.97 -23.53
C SER A 144 -10.53 22.40 -22.32
N GLY A 145 -9.43 21.70 -22.03
CA GLY A 145 -8.57 22.02 -20.89
C GLY A 145 -7.99 20.81 -20.21
N ASN A 146 -7.46 21.01 -19.00
CA ASN A 146 -6.88 19.94 -18.19
C ASN A 146 -7.96 19.20 -17.42
N HIS A 147 -7.83 17.88 -17.40
CA HIS A 147 -8.76 16.96 -16.74
C HIS A 147 -7.99 15.84 -16.05
N HIS A 148 -8.68 15.18 -15.12
CA HIS A 148 -8.15 14.07 -14.34
C HIS A 148 -9.04 12.84 -14.53
N LEU A 149 -8.44 11.72 -14.97
CA LEU A 149 -9.08 10.42 -14.94
C LEU A 149 -8.64 9.69 -13.66
N THR A 150 -9.56 9.54 -12.72
CA THR A 150 -9.33 8.76 -11.49
C THR A 150 -9.84 7.35 -11.69
N ILE A 151 -8.98 6.36 -11.48
CA ILE A 151 -9.31 4.94 -11.51
C ILE A 151 -9.25 4.42 -10.08
N ARG A 152 -10.36 3.88 -9.58
CA ARG A 152 -10.43 3.19 -8.28
C ARG A 152 -10.63 1.70 -8.50
N SER A 153 -9.83 0.89 -7.82
CA SER A 153 -10.02 -0.56 -7.73
C SER A 153 -10.50 -0.89 -6.34
N LYS A 154 -11.59 -1.66 -6.23
CA LYS A 154 -12.23 -2.04 -4.97
C LYS A 154 -12.51 -3.55 -4.90
N THR A 155 -12.67 -4.07 -3.69
CA THR A 155 -13.23 -5.41 -3.48
C THR A 155 -14.70 -5.43 -3.93
N THR A 156 -15.27 -6.62 -4.10
CA THR A 156 -16.72 -6.76 -4.32
C THR A 156 -17.56 -6.32 -3.12
N ALA A 157 -16.95 -6.21 -1.94
CA ALA A 157 -17.54 -5.61 -0.74
C ALA A 157 -17.36 -4.08 -0.67
N ASN A 158 -16.82 -3.46 -1.72
CA ASN A 158 -16.61 -2.01 -1.88
C ASN A 158 -15.46 -1.41 -1.04
N ASP A 159 -14.56 -2.24 -0.51
CA ASP A 159 -13.33 -1.76 0.15
C ASP A 159 -12.33 -1.26 -0.90
N LEU A 160 -11.73 -0.08 -0.68
CA LEU A 160 -10.73 0.46 -1.59
C LEU A 160 -9.43 -0.34 -1.55
N LEU A 161 -9.01 -0.84 -2.71
CA LEU A 161 -7.76 -1.59 -2.88
C LEU A 161 -6.63 -0.69 -3.40
N SER A 162 -6.94 0.17 -4.37
CA SER A 162 -5.99 1.08 -4.99
C SER A 162 -6.72 2.23 -5.68
N GLU A 163 -6.04 3.35 -5.83
CA GLU A 163 -6.50 4.53 -6.55
C GLU A 163 -5.34 5.12 -7.35
N HIS A 164 -5.62 5.57 -8.56
CA HIS A 164 -4.64 6.29 -9.37
C HIS A 164 -5.30 7.39 -10.18
N ASP A 165 -4.62 8.53 -10.26
CA ASP A 165 -5.05 9.72 -11.00
C ASP A 165 -4.14 9.93 -12.22
N PHE A 166 -4.77 10.04 -13.39
CA PHE A 166 -4.11 10.33 -14.66
C PHE A 166 -4.56 11.68 -15.20
N ALA A 167 -3.68 12.68 -15.08
CA ALA A 167 -3.88 13.97 -15.73
C ALA A 167 -3.75 13.86 -17.27
N PHE A 168 -4.69 14.49 -17.98
CA PHE A 168 -4.71 14.62 -19.44
C PHE A 168 -5.29 15.98 -19.87
N THR A 169 -5.14 16.33 -21.14
CA THR A 169 -5.63 17.59 -21.70
C THR A 169 -6.56 17.32 -22.89
N LEU A 170 -7.78 17.85 -22.84
CA LEU A 170 -8.69 17.88 -23.98
C LEU A 170 -8.36 19.03 -24.90
N ASN A 171 -8.09 18.70 -26.15
CA ASN A 171 -7.94 19.70 -27.20
C ASN A 171 -9.31 20.30 -27.57
N PRO A 172 -9.37 21.59 -27.91
CA PRO A 172 -10.59 22.19 -28.43
C PRO A 172 -11.02 21.48 -29.72
N PRO A 173 -12.34 21.38 -30.00
CA PRO A 173 -12.82 20.85 -31.26
C PRO A 173 -12.19 21.63 -32.40
N LEU A 174 -11.61 20.91 -33.37
CA LEU A 174 -11.00 21.52 -34.54
C LEU A 174 -12.05 22.40 -35.23
N LYS A 175 -11.83 23.72 -35.20
CA LYS A 175 -12.66 24.67 -35.92
C LYS A 175 -12.34 24.49 -37.40
N ILE A 176 -13.13 23.68 -38.11
CA ILE A 176 -13.00 23.55 -39.57
C ILE A 176 -13.29 24.94 -40.13
N ALA A 177 -12.26 25.59 -40.68
CA ALA A 177 -12.45 26.83 -41.42
C ALA A 177 -13.39 26.51 -42.58
N HIS A 178 -14.63 27.00 -42.51
CA HIS A 178 -15.55 26.91 -43.64
C HIS A 178 -14.90 27.69 -44.79
N PRO A 179 -14.65 27.09 -45.97
CA PRO A 179 -14.13 27.82 -47.10
C PRO A 179 -15.13 28.91 -47.45
N THR A 180 -14.76 30.17 -47.27
CA THR A 180 -15.55 31.31 -47.71
C THR A 180 -15.51 31.32 -49.23
N THR A 181 -16.49 30.70 -49.88
CA THR A 181 -16.79 30.98 -51.29
C THR A 181 -17.30 32.41 -51.37
N THR A 182 -16.45 33.31 -51.85
CA THR A 182 -16.82 34.69 -52.19
C THR A 182 -17.51 34.65 -53.56
N PRO A 183 -18.64 35.34 -53.76
CA PRO A 183 -19.41 35.32 -55.01
C PRO A 183 -18.68 35.96 -56.19
#